data_AF-A0A1X0XSQ5-F1
#
_entry.id   AF-A0A1X0XSQ5-F1
#
_cell.length_a   1.000
_cell.length_b   1.000
_cell.length_c   1.000
_cell.angle_alpha   90.00
_cell.angle_beta   90.00
_cell.angle_gamma   90.00
#
_symmetry.space_group_name_H-M   'P 1'
#
loop_
_entity.id
_entity.type
_entity.pdbx_description
1 polymer ?
#
loop_
_entity_poly.entity_id
_entity_poly.type
_entity_poly.pdbx_seq_one_letter_code
_entity_poly.pdbx_strand_id
1 'polypeptide(L)'
;MADVLHVSDEGLQVLAAHCGKVSAELMAATPPPRGGLPIQATSGAVGAAHAALGGAIAALARRAQASAVKSAAAAAEFALTDADGAQQAAAIGDSVPQV
;
A
#
# COMPACT_ATOMS: atom_id res chain seq x y z
N MET A 1 10.03 12.11 27.57
CA MET A 1 8.61 11.71 27.41
C MET A 1 8.45 11.28 25.96
N ALA A 2 8.19 10.00 25.72
CA ALA A 2 7.93 9.52 24.37
C ALA A 2 6.60 10.12 23.91
N ASP A 3 6.61 10.76 22.75
CA ASP A 3 5.39 11.24 22.11
C ASP A 3 4.50 10.02 21.84
N VAL A 4 3.28 10.02 22.36
CA VAL A 4 2.35 8.90 22.21
C VAL A 4 1.78 8.99 20.79
N LEU A 5 2.37 8.22 19.88
CA LEU A 5 1.88 8.07 18.52
C LEU A 5 0.54 7.34 18.54
N HIS A 6 -0.55 8.07 18.32
CA HIS A 6 -1.87 7.48 18.11
C HIS A 6 -2.01 7.07 16.64
N VAL A 7 -2.21 5.78 16.39
CA VAL A 7 -2.39 5.25 15.04
C VAL A 7 -3.88 5.10 14.74
N SER A 8 -4.33 5.65 13.62
CA SER A 8 -5.72 5.52 13.16
C SER A 8 -5.85 4.29 12.26
N ASP A 9 -6.54 3.27 12.76
CA ASP A 9 -6.85 2.05 11.97
C ASP A 9 -7.66 2.38 10.72
N GLU A 10 -8.65 3.26 10.83
CA GLU A 10 -9.43 3.74 9.69
C GLU A 10 -8.53 4.43 8.65
N GLY A 11 -7.61 5.28 9.10
CA GLY A 11 -6.64 5.94 8.23
C GLY A 11 -5.74 4.94 7.50
N LEU A 12 -5.29 3.89 8.18
CA LEU A 12 -4.50 2.81 7.58
C LEU A 12 -5.30 1.99 6.55
N GLN A 13 -6.57 1.70 6.82
CA GLN A 13 -7.45 0.99 5.88
C GLN A 13 -7.77 1.84 4.65
N VAL A 14 -8.04 3.14 4.83
CA VAL A 14 -8.24 4.08 3.72
C VAL A 14 -6.97 4.17 2.87
N LEU A 15 -5.80 4.26 3.49
CA LEU A 15 -4.52 4.24 2.79
C LEU A 15 -4.31 2.93 2.03
N ALA A 16 -4.64 1.80 2.64
CA ALA A 16 -4.55 0.49 1.99
C ALA A 16 -5.43 0.43 0.72
N ALA A 17 -6.69 0.84 0.84
CA ALA A 17 -7.63 0.89 -0.27
C ALA A 17 -7.15 1.84 -1.37
N HIS A 18 -6.65 3.02 -1.00
CA HIS A 18 -6.12 4.01 -1.95
C HIS A 18 -4.93 3.45 -2.73
N CYS A 19 -3.96 2.85 -2.04
CA CYS A 19 -2.80 2.22 -2.67
C CYS A 19 -3.20 1.06 -3.60
N GLY A 20 -4.19 0.25 -3.21
CA GLY A 20 -4.74 -0.80 -4.07
C GLY A 20 -5.37 -0.26 -5.34
N LYS A 21 -6.16 0.83 -5.23
CA LYS A 21 -6.74 1.54 -6.37
C LYS A 21 -5.68 2.09 -7.31
N VAL A 22 -4.66 2.78 -6.78
CA VAL A 22 -3.55 3.32 -7.58
C VAL A 22 -2.79 2.21 -8.33
N SER A 23 -2.58 1.05 -7.68
CA SER A 23 -1.97 -0.10 -8.34
C SER A 23 -2.78 -0.57 -9.55
N ALA A 24 -4.10 -0.70 -9.38
CA ALA A 24 -5.01 -1.12 -10.44
C ALA A 24 -5.07 -0.08 -11.59
N GLU A 25 -5.15 1.21 -11.25
CA GLU A 25 -5.18 2.30 -12.24
C GLU A 25 -3.89 2.36 -13.06
N LEU A 26 -2.72 2.18 -12.43
CA LEU A 26 -1.44 2.11 -13.15
C LEU A 26 -1.43 0.95 -14.15
N MET A 27 -1.86 -0.24 -13.74
CA MET A 27 -1.92 -1.40 -14.64
C MET A 27 -2.90 -1.16 -15.79
N ALA A 28 -4.07 -0.61 -15.51
CA ALA A 28 -5.09 -0.30 -16.53
C ALA A 28 -4.63 0.80 -17.51
N ALA A 29 -3.83 1.76 -17.05
CA ALA A 29 -3.29 2.84 -17.87
C ALA A 29 -2.08 2.43 -18.73
N THR A 30 -1.60 1.18 -18.61
CA THR A 30 -0.45 0.70 -19.40
C THR A 30 -0.76 0.77 -20.89
N PRO A 31 -0.08 1.62 -21.67
CA PRO A 31 -0.35 1.71 -23.10
C PRO A 31 0.10 0.42 -23.79
N PRO A 32 -0.65 -0.06 -24.80
CA PRO A 32 -0.21 -1.20 -25.59
C PRO A 32 1.11 -0.83 -26.28
N PRO A 33 2.06 -1.78 -26.40
CA PRO A 33 3.33 -1.51 -27.06
C PRO A 33 3.07 -1.12 -28.52
N ARG A 34 3.46 0.10 -28.90
CA ARG A 34 3.41 0.57 -30.29
C ARG A 34 4.82 0.70 -30.82
N GLY A 35 5.19 -0.17 -31.76
CA GLY A 35 6.38 0.03 -32.58
C GLY A 35 6.08 1.02 -33.71
N GLY A 36 7.09 1.78 -34.14
CA GLY A 36 7.01 2.46 -35.43
C GLY A 36 6.98 1.45 -36.58
N LEU A 37 6.71 1.91 -37.81
CA LEU A 37 6.78 1.04 -39.00
C LEU A 37 8.20 0.48 -39.16
N PRO A 38 8.40 -0.78 -39.61
CA PRO A 38 9.73 -1.39 -39.69
C PRO A 38 10.76 -0.60 -40.52
N ILE A 39 10.28 0.20 -41.47
CA ILE A 39 11.11 1.05 -42.35
C ILE A 39 11.58 2.35 -41.67
N GLN A 40 11.00 2.72 -40.53
CA GLN A 40 11.43 3.91 -39.79
C GLN A 40 12.67 3.58 -38.95
N ALA A 41 13.74 4.34 -39.16
CA ALA A 41 15.01 4.15 -38.43
C ALA A 41 14.85 4.22 -36.89
N THR A 42 13.82 4.93 -36.40
CA THR A 42 13.55 5.11 -34.96
C THR A 42 12.67 4.01 -34.35
N SER A 43 12.15 3.06 -35.12
CA SER A 43 11.19 2.06 -34.62
C SER A 43 11.74 1.20 -33.49
N GLY A 44 13.01 0.82 -33.56
CA GLY A 44 13.67 0.08 -32.48
C GLY A 44 13.72 0.89 -31.18
N ALA A 45 14.06 2.18 -31.26
CA ALA A 45 14.11 3.07 -30.11
C ALA A 45 12.71 3.30 -29.49
N VAL A 46 11.68 3.49 -30.31
CA VAL A 46 10.29 3.65 -29.85
C VAL A 46 9.77 2.38 -29.18
N GLY A 47 10.08 1.20 -29.73
CA GLY A 47 9.74 -0.08 -29.13
C GLY A 47 10.41 -0.28 -27.77
N ALA A 48 11.71 0.03 -27.68
CA ALA A 48 12.47 -0.02 -26.43
C ALA A 48 11.90 0.94 -25.38
N ALA A 49 11.50 2.15 -25.78
CA ALA A 49 10.87 3.13 -24.90
C ALA A 49 9.53 2.63 -24.34
N HIS A 50 8.67 2.02 -25.17
CA HIS A 50 7.42 1.41 -24.69
C HIS A 50 7.67 0.26 -23.71
N ALA A 51 8.66 -0.59 -23.99
CA ALA A 51 9.03 -1.68 -23.10
C ALA A 51 9.52 -1.16 -21.72
N ALA A 52 10.37 -0.13 -21.74
CA ALA A 52 10.86 0.52 -20.52
C ALA A 52 9.70 1.17 -19.72
N LEU A 53 8.78 1.86 -20.41
CA LEU A 53 7.60 2.46 -19.79
C LEU A 53 6.71 1.39 -19.14
N GLY A 54 6.41 0.29 -19.85
CA GLY A 54 5.64 -0.82 -19.28
C GLY A 54 6.30 -1.43 -18.05
N GLY A 55 7.63 -1.59 -18.08
CA GLY A 55 8.41 -2.04 -16.93
C GLY A 55 8.32 -1.10 -15.73
N ALA A 56 8.40 0.21 -15.96
CA ALA A 56 8.26 1.22 -14.92
C ALA A 56 6.86 1.20 -14.31
N ILE A 57 5.80 1.20 -15.13
CA ILE A 57 4.41 1.13 -14.67
C ILE A 57 4.19 -0.11 -13.79
N ALA A 58 4.67 -1.27 -14.24
CA ALA A 58 4.55 -2.51 -13.45
C ALA A 58 5.30 -2.43 -12.11
N ALA A 59 6.48 -1.79 -12.07
CA ALA A 59 7.23 -1.60 -10.82
C ALA A 59 6.49 -0.67 -9.85
N LEU A 60 5.94 0.45 -10.34
CA LEU A 60 5.13 1.38 -9.54
C LEU A 60 3.85 0.70 -9.03
N ALA A 61 3.15 -0.06 -9.87
CA ALA A 61 1.95 -0.78 -9.48
C ALA A 61 2.25 -1.82 -8.38
N ARG A 62 3.34 -2.58 -8.51
CA ARG A 62 3.78 -3.52 -7.45
C ARG A 62 4.11 -2.81 -6.15
N ARG A 63 4.76 -1.64 -6.21
CA ARG A 63 5.07 -0.85 -5.02
C ARG A 63 3.81 -0.35 -4.34
N ALA A 64 2.84 0.15 -5.10
CA ALA A 64 1.55 0.57 -4.58
C ALA A 64 0.80 -0.60 -3.92
N GLN A 65 0.78 -1.77 -4.57
CA GLN A 65 0.18 -2.98 -3.98
C GLN A 65 0.88 -3.42 -2.69
N ALA A 66 2.20 -3.37 -2.65
CA ALA A 66 2.95 -3.71 -1.44
C ALA A 66 2.66 -2.74 -0.28
N SER A 67 2.50 -1.45 -0.56
CA SER A 67 2.05 -0.47 0.44
C SER A 67 0.63 -0.80 0.93
N ALA A 68 -0.27 -1.16 0.02
CA ALA A 68 -1.64 -1.53 0.39
C ALA A 68 -1.68 -2.69 1.39
N VAL A 69 -0.93 -3.76 1.09
CA VAL A 69 -0.81 -4.93 1.97
C VAL A 69 -0.21 -4.56 3.32
N LYS A 70 0.87 -3.77 3.33
CA LYS A 70 1.53 -3.36 4.59
C LYS A 70 0.62 -2.50 5.46
N SER A 71 -0.12 -1.56 4.87
CA SER A 71 -1.05 -0.70 5.61
C SER A 71 -2.21 -1.51 6.19
N ALA A 72 -2.77 -2.47 5.44
CA ALA A 72 -3.81 -3.35 5.95
C ALA A 72 -3.30 -4.29 7.07
N ALA A 73 -2.09 -4.82 6.93
CA ALA A 73 -1.47 -5.64 7.98
C ALA A 73 -1.22 -4.82 9.25
N ALA A 74 -0.67 -3.61 9.12
CA ALA A 74 -0.46 -2.72 10.25
C ALA A 74 -1.78 -2.38 10.96
N ALA A 75 -2.85 -2.09 10.21
CA ALA A 75 -4.17 -1.84 10.81
C ALA A 75 -4.68 -3.03 11.64
N ALA A 76 -4.45 -4.26 11.15
CA ALA A 76 -4.83 -5.45 11.89
C ALA A 76 -3.98 -5.64 13.16
N GLU A 77 -2.66 -5.40 13.07
CA GLU A 77 -1.74 -5.53 14.20
C GLU A 77 -2.03 -4.49 15.31
N PHE A 78 -2.32 -3.24 14.94
CA PHE A 78 -2.70 -2.20 15.90
C PHE A 78 -4.04 -2.51 16.56
N ALA A 79 -5.07 -2.89 15.80
CA ALA A 79 -6.36 -3.28 16.36
C ALA A 79 -6.25 -4.43 17.37
N LEU A 80 -5.43 -5.45 17.08
CA LEU A 80 -5.17 -6.56 18.00
C LEU A 80 -4.44 -6.09 19.27
N THR A 81 -3.41 -5.25 19.10
CA THR A 81 -2.63 -4.72 20.22
C THR A 81 -3.49 -3.86 21.15
N ASP A 82 -4.38 -3.03 20.59
CA ASP A 82 -5.30 -2.19 21.35
C ASP A 82 -6.34 -3.04 22.11
N ALA A 83 -6.85 -4.12 21.49
CA ALA A 83 -7.76 -5.04 22.14
C ALA A 83 -7.10 -5.78 23.32
N ASP A 84 -5.90 -6.33 23.12
CA ASP A 84 -5.13 -7.01 24.16
C ASP A 84 -4.76 -6.03 25.30
N GLY A 85 -4.36 -4.81 24.96
CA GLY A 85 -4.07 -3.75 25.92
C GLY A 85 -5.28 -3.36 26.77
N ALA A 86 -6.46 -3.22 26.14
CA ALA A 86 -7.71 -2.94 26.84
C ALA A 86 -8.10 -4.08 27.81
N GLN A 87 -7.92 -5.33 27.40
CA GLN A 87 -8.17 -6.49 28.27
C GLN A 87 -7.24 -6.52 29.48
N GLN A 88 -5.94 -6.26 29.27
CA GLN A 88 -4.97 -6.19 30.36
C GLN A 88 -5.29 -5.03 31.33
N ALA A 89 -5.66 -3.86 30.81
CA ALA A 89 -6.05 -2.72 31.63
C ALA A 89 -7.30 -3.00 32.48
N ALA A 90 -8.31 -3.67 31.90
CA ALA A 90 -9.51 -4.09 32.61
C ALA A 90 -9.16 -5.10 33.73
N ALA A 91 -8.34 -6.11 33.44
CA ALA A 91 -7.90 -7.09 34.43
C ALA A 91 -7.13 -6.45 35.59
N ILE A 92 -6.30 -5.44 35.32
CA ILE A 92 -5.62 -4.67 36.36
C ILE A 92 -6.64 -3.88 37.19
N GLY A 93 -7.58 -3.18 36.55
CA GLY A 93 -8.64 -2.44 37.23
C GLY A 93 -9.47 -3.32 38.18
N ASP A 94 -9.83 -4.53 37.75
CA ASP A 94 -10.56 -5.50 38.56
C ASP A 94 -9.73 -6.08 39.73
N SER A 95 -8.40 -6.07 39.60
CA SER A 95 -7.49 -6.57 40.63
C SER A 95 -7.16 -5.55 41.74
N VAL A 96 -7.48 -4.27 41.54
CA VAL A 96 -7.25 -3.21 42.53
C VAL A 96 -8.47 -3.14 43.47
N PRO A 97 -8.30 -3.40 44.78
CA PRO A 97 -9.41 -3.30 45.72
C PRO A 97 -9.94 -1.86 45.79
N GLN A 98 -11.26 -1.69 45.66
CA GLN A 98 -11.93 -0.40 45.87
C GLN A 98 -11.80 -0.03 47.34
N VAL A 99 -11.05 1.03 47.64
CA VAL A 99 -10.92 1.63 48.97
C VAL A 99 -11.98 2.69 49.16
#